data_AF-A0A5C4Q0K4-F1
#
_entry.id   AF-A0A5C4Q0K4-F1
#
_cell.length_a   1.000
_cell.length_b   1.000
_cell.length_c   1.000
_cell.angle_alpha   90.00
_cell.angle_beta   90.00
_cell.angle_gamma   90.00
#
_symmetry.space_group_name_H-M   'P 1'
#
loop_
_entity.id
_entity.type
_entity.pdbx_description
1 polymer ?
#
loop_
_entity_poly.entity_id
_entity_poly.type
_entity_poly.pdbx_seq_one_letter_code
_entity_poly.pdbx_strand_id
1 'polypeptide(L)'
;MNTQKINAKQTLNHSNHHAFSQLATAQNGVLKCAELGLTVLNVQLGGCKPTLEVQSNYITTGLLKKGQAVVYMHINNGADQLSSKAQIGLEGCRVVFAVERQIAVKH
;
A
#
# COMPACT_ATOMS: atom_id res chain seq x y z
N MET A 1 9.55 -34.69 10.59
CA MET A 1 8.74 -33.65 9.92
C MET A 1 8.31 -34.17 8.57
N ASN A 2 7.01 -34.38 8.39
CA ASN A 2 6.45 -35.03 7.20
C ASN A 2 6.37 -34.01 6.07
N THR A 3 7.32 -34.02 5.14
CA THR A 3 7.28 -33.20 3.92
C THR A 3 6.31 -33.85 2.95
N GLN A 4 5.04 -33.41 2.97
CA GLN A 4 4.11 -33.73 1.89
C GLN A 4 4.66 -33.11 0.60
N LYS A 5 5.20 -33.96 -0.28
CA LYS A 5 5.50 -33.60 -1.66
C LYS A 5 4.17 -33.31 -2.36
N ILE A 6 3.84 -32.04 -2.52
CA ILE A 6 2.70 -31.62 -3.33
C ILE A 6 3.10 -31.83 -4.79
N ASN A 7 2.82 -33.01 -5.33
CA ASN A 7 3.13 -33.36 -6.71
C ASN A 7 1.83 -33.67 -7.46
N ALA A 8 1.13 -32.61 -7.83
CA ALA A 8 0.17 -32.54 -8.91
C ALA A 8 0.09 -31.05 -9.28
N LYS A 9 -0.05 -30.74 -10.56
CA LYS A 9 -0.35 -29.38 -11.04
C LYS A 9 -1.75 -29.02 -10.50
N GLN A 10 -1.82 -28.64 -9.22
CA GLN A 10 -3.07 -28.39 -8.52
C GLN A 10 -3.71 -27.17 -9.18
N THR A 11 -4.75 -27.41 -9.98
CA THR A 11 -5.60 -26.33 -10.48
C THR A 11 -6.21 -25.65 -9.27
N LEU A 12 -5.82 -24.40 -9.03
CA LEU A 12 -6.37 -23.63 -7.94
C LEU A 12 -7.87 -23.44 -8.21
N ASN A 13 -8.71 -23.56 -7.17
CA ASN A 13 -10.08 -23.10 -7.30
C ASN A 13 -10.09 -21.56 -7.50
N HIS A 14 -11.24 -21.01 -7.89
CA HIS A 14 -11.34 -19.58 -8.21
C HIS A 14 -10.86 -18.66 -7.07
N SER A 15 -11.27 -18.96 -5.83
CA SER A 15 -10.88 -18.17 -4.65
C SER A 15 -9.37 -18.23 -4.39
N ASN A 16 -8.75 -19.40 -4.53
CA ASN A 16 -7.32 -19.57 -4.39
C ASN A 16 -6.55 -18.87 -5.52
N HIS A 17 -7.07 -18.89 -6.75
CA HIS A 17 -6.52 -18.13 -7.87
C HIS A 17 -6.55 -16.62 -7.59
N HIS A 18 -7.67 -16.10 -7.07
CA HIS A 18 -7.80 -14.71 -6.70
C HIS A 18 -6.80 -14.31 -5.60
N ALA A 19 -6.73 -15.08 -4.51
CA ALA A 19 -5.77 -14.84 -3.44
C ALA A 19 -4.31 -14.88 -3.94
N PHE A 20 -3.99 -15.85 -4.80
CA PHE A 20 -2.66 -15.95 -5.42
C PHE A 20 -2.35 -14.74 -6.31
N SER A 21 -3.32 -14.27 -7.11
CA SER A 21 -3.16 -13.05 -7.90
C SER A 21 -2.92 -11.82 -7.03
N GLN A 22 -3.61 -11.69 -5.89
CA GLN A 22 -3.38 -10.57 -4.98
C GLN A 22 -1.98 -10.60 -4.36
N LEU A 23 -1.47 -11.79 -4.02
CA LEU A 23 -0.09 -11.97 -3.55
C LEU A 23 0.92 -11.57 -4.62
N ALA A 24 0.74 -12.01 -5.86
CA ALA A 24 1.62 -11.66 -6.98
C ALA A 24 1.61 -10.14 -7.26
N THR A 25 0.43 -9.52 -7.27
CA THR A 25 0.29 -8.06 -7.41
C THR A 25 1.00 -7.32 -6.28
N ALA A 26 0.81 -7.75 -5.03
CA ALA A 26 1.47 -7.15 -3.88
C ALA A 26 3.01 -7.27 -3.97
N GLN A 27 3.53 -8.43 -4.36
CA GLN A 27 4.95 -8.64 -4.58
C GLN A 27 5.52 -7.67 -5.62
N ASN A 28 4.86 -7.54 -6.78
CA ASN A 28 5.28 -6.61 -7.83
C ASN A 28 5.24 -5.15 -7.34
N GLY A 29 4.21 -4.77 -6.59
CA GLY A 29 4.10 -3.45 -5.99
C GLY A 29 5.23 -3.15 -4.99
N VAL A 30 5.61 -4.12 -4.16
CA VAL A 30 6.75 -3.99 -3.23
C VAL A 30 8.06 -3.81 -3.98
N LEU A 31 8.31 -4.61 -5.01
CA LEU A 31 9.51 -4.48 -5.85
C LEU A 31 9.57 -3.11 -6.53
N LYS A 32 8.44 -2.61 -7.04
CA LYS A 32 8.39 -1.30 -7.67
C LYS A 32 8.57 -0.17 -6.67
N CYS A 33 8.04 -0.30 -5.45
CA CYS A 33 8.31 0.65 -4.38
C CYS A 33 9.81 0.73 -4.08
N ALA A 34 10.49 -0.41 -3.96
CA ALA A 34 11.93 -0.46 -3.73
C ALA A 34 12.73 0.20 -4.86
N GLU A 35 12.37 -0.06 -6.13
CA GLU A 35 12.98 0.59 -7.30
C GLU A 35 12.83 2.11 -7.26
N LEU A 36 11.67 2.60 -6.79
CA LEU A 36 11.38 4.03 -6.65
C LEU A 36 11.96 4.64 -5.37
N GLY A 37 12.65 3.88 -4.51
CA GLY A 37 13.18 4.37 -3.24
C GLY A 37 12.11 4.59 -2.16
N LEU A 38 10.98 3.90 -2.24
CA LEU A 38 9.92 3.89 -1.24
C LEU A 38 10.06 2.66 -0.34
N THR A 39 10.01 2.87 0.98
CA THR A 39 10.08 1.79 1.97
C THR A 39 8.67 1.36 2.36
N VAL A 40 8.30 0.11 2.07
CA VAL A 40 7.03 -0.47 2.47
C VAL A 40 7.09 -0.89 3.94
N LEU A 41 6.14 -0.40 4.74
CA LEU A 41 5.99 -0.69 6.17
C LEU A 41 4.97 -1.80 6.43
N ASN A 42 3.92 -1.86 5.60
CA ASN A 42 2.83 -2.82 5.77
C ASN A 42 2.17 -3.18 4.44
N VAL A 43 1.66 -4.41 4.34
CA VAL A 43 0.94 -4.93 3.18
C VAL A 43 -0.40 -5.49 3.62
N GLN A 44 -1.47 -5.00 3.03
CA GLN A 44 -2.85 -5.40 3.31
C GLN A 44 -3.47 -5.98 2.04
N LEU A 45 -3.90 -7.24 2.09
CA LEU A 45 -4.48 -7.94 0.93
C LEU A 45 -6.03 -7.88 0.91
N GLY A 46 -6.63 -6.98 1.69
CA GLY A 46 -8.08 -6.84 1.78
C GLY A 46 -8.70 -5.99 0.65
N GLY A 47 -9.91 -6.36 0.22
CA GLY A 47 -10.66 -5.62 -0.79
C GLY A 47 -10.24 -5.93 -2.23
N CYS A 48 -10.57 -5.04 -3.18
CA CYS A 48 -10.36 -5.28 -4.62
C CYS A 48 -8.89 -5.22 -5.05
N LYS A 49 -8.01 -4.53 -4.29
CA LYS A 49 -6.59 -4.38 -4.61
C LYS A 49 -5.73 -4.37 -3.36
N PRO A 50 -4.52 -4.96 -3.39
CA PRO A 50 -3.57 -4.85 -2.30
C PRO A 50 -3.28 -3.38 -1.95
N THR A 51 -3.14 -3.10 -0.66
CA THR A 51 -2.73 -1.79 -0.16
C THR A 51 -1.34 -1.90 0.47
N LEU A 52 -0.42 -1.05 0.02
CA LEU A 52 0.94 -0.94 0.52
C LEU A 52 1.06 0.36 1.31
N GLU A 53 1.33 0.28 2.60
CA GLU A 53 1.66 1.45 3.41
C GLU A 53 3.15 1.70 3.33
N VAL A 54 3.54 2.91 2.92
CA VAL A 54 4.95 3.28 2.77
C VAL A 54 5.32 4.40 3.73
N GLN A 55 6.59 4.42 4.11
CA GLN A 55 7.16 5.51 4.88
C GLN A 55 7.21 6.79 4.03
N SER A 56 6.76 7.90 4.61
CA SER A 56 6.85 9.21 3.96
C SER A 56 8.30 9.65 3.83
N ASN A 57 8.67 10.14 2.66
CA ASN A 57 10.01 10.64 2.35
C ASN A 57 9.95 11.79 1.32
N TYR A 58 11.09 12.18 0.77
CA TYR A 58 11.16 13.26 -0.22
C TYR A 58 10.39 12.96 -1.51
N ILE A 59 10.26 11.68 -1.89
CA ILE A 59 9.57 11.21 -3.10
C ILE A 59 8.06 11.35 -2.90
N THR A 60 7.53 10.85 -1.78
CA THR A 60 6.11 11.00 -1.46
C THR A 60 5.70 12.47 -1.33
N THR A 61 6.58 13.30 -0.77
CA THR A 61 6.41 14.76 -0.73
C THR A 61 6.38 15.37 -2.13
N GLY A 62 7.27 14.92 -3.03
CA GLY A 62 7.29 15.33 -4.43
C GLY A 62 6.00 14.96 -5.17
N LEU A 63 5.47 13.76 -4.95
CA LEU A 63 4.21 13.31 -5.53
C LEU A 63 3.03 14.18 -5.08
N LEU A 64 2.99 14.57 -3.80
CA LEU A 64 2.00 15.52 -3.28
C LEU A 64 2.10 16.88 -3.96
N LYS A 65 3.30 17.45 -4.03
CA LYS A 65 3.54 18.78 -4.65
C LYS A 65 3.15 18.81 -6.13
N LYS A 66 3.32 17.69 -6.84
CA LYS A 66 2.95 17.53 -8.26
C LYS A 66 1.46 17.23 -8.47
N GLY A 67 0.66 17.10 -7.41
CA GLY A 67 -0.75 16.70 -7.50
C GLY A 67 -0.95 15.27 -7.99
N GLN A 68 0.08 14.41 -7.88
CA GLN A 68 0.05 13.02 -8.36
C GLN A 68 -0.48 12.05 -7.29
N ALA A 69 -0.76 12.55 -6.08
CA ALA A 69 -1.34 11.78 -5.00
C ALA A 69 -2.64 12.42 -4.51
N VAL A 70 -3.64 11.58 -4.23
CA VAL A 70 -4.95 12.01 -3.72
C VAL A 70 -4.92 11.97 -2.20
N VAL A 71 -5.14 13.11 -1.55
CA VAL A 71 -5.17 13.23 -0.09
C VAL A 71 -6.59 12.98 0.43
N TYR A 72 -6.70 12.17 1.48
CA TYR A 72 -7.95 11.90 2.18
C TYR A 72 -7.74 12.02 3.69
N MET A 73 -8.75 12.56 4.37
CA MET A 73 -8.76 12.72 5.82
C MET A 73 -9.58 11.61 6.45
N HIS A 74 -8.98 10.92 7.42
CA HIS A 74 -9.68 10.03 8.32
C HIS A 74 -9.88 10.74 9.66
N ILE A 75 -11.14 10.93 10.04
CA ILE A 75 -11.53 11.35 11.37
C ILE A 75 -11.78 10.09 12.17
N ASN A 76 -10.97 9.84 13.20
CA ASN A 76 -11.23 8.74 14.12
C ASN A 76 -11.97 9.30 15.35
N ASN A 77 -13.30 9.19 15.35
CA ASN A 77 -14.20 9.78 16.37
C ASN A 77 -13.92 9.29 17.81
N GLY A 78 -13.19 8.17 17.98
CA GLY A 78 -12.84 7.64 19.30
C GLY A 78 -11.55 8.22 19.91
N ALA A 79 -10.75 8.96 19.13
CA ALA A 79 -9.43 9.42 19.57
C ALA A 79 -9.15 10.90 19.26
N ASP A 80 -10.13 11.66 18.73
CA ASP A 80 -9.96 13.03 18.22
C ASP A 80 -8.75 13.21 17.29
N GLN A 81 -8.27 12.12 16.69
CA GLN A 81 -7.06 12.11 15.89
C GLN A 81 -7.44 12.23 14.42
N LEU A 82 -7.18 13.41 13.87
CA LEU A 82 -7.32 13.69 12.45
C LEU A 82 -6.06 13.21 11.72
N SER A 83 -6.14 12.06 11.05
CA SER A 83 -5.02 11.55 10.25
C SER A 83 -5.26 11.85 8.77
N SER A 84 -4.30 12.52 8.13
CA SER A 84 -4.32 12.75 6.69
C SER A 84 -3.42 11.71 6.03
N LYS A 85 -3.96 10.95 5.08
CA LYS A 85 -3.19 10.02 4.26
C LYS A 85 -3.32 10.41 2.80
N ALA A 86 -2.32 10.09 2.00
CA ALA A 86 -2.36 10.24 0.56
C ALA A 86 -2.25 8.87 -0.10
N GLN A 87 -2.86 8.74 -1.28
CA GLN A 87 -2.81 7.52 -2.07
C GLN A 87 -2.38 7.77 -3.52
N ILE A 88 -1.69 6.78 -4.08
CA ILE A 88 -1.40 6.63 -5.50
C ILE A 88 -1.74 5.21 -5.97
N GLY A 89 -1.91 5.02 -7.27
CA GLY A 89 -1.90 3.70 -7.90
C GLY A 89 -0.48 3.34 -8.34
N LEU A 90 -0.05 2.11 -8.07
CA LEU A 90 1.25 1.59 -8.52
C LEU A 90 1.17 0.07 -8.70
N GLU A 91 1.48 -0.45 -9.88
CA GLU A 91 1.49 -1.90 -10.17
C GLU A 91 0.23 -2.65 -9.69
N GLY A 92 -0.96 -2.08 -9.95
CA GLY A 92 -2.23 -2.64 -9.48
C GLY A 92 -2.48 -2.54 -7.96
N CYS A 93 -1.52 -2.03 -7.19
CA CYS A 93 -1.65 -1.75 -5.76
C CYS A 93 -2.16 -0.33 -5.51
N ARG A 94 -2.78 -0.14 -4.35
CA ARG A 94 -2.93 1.18 -3.72
C ARG A 94 -1.72 1.41 -2.83
N VAL A 95 -0.94 2.45 -3.09
CA VAL A 95 0.14 2.85 -2.17
C VAL A 95 -0.36 4.00 -1.33
N VAL A 96 -0.22 3.90 0.00
CA VAL A 96 -0.68 4.91 0.97
C VAL A 96 0.46 5.38 1.84
N PHE A 97 0.46 6.66 2.20
CA PHE A 97 1.46 7.24 3.09
C PHE A 97 0.87 8.39 3.92
N ALA A 98 1.46 8.64 5.09
CA ALA A 98 1.04 9.71 5.97
C ALA A 98 1.37 11.08 5.36
N VAL A 99 0.44 12.03 5.49
CA VAL A 99 0.67 13.43 5.15
C VAL A 99 0.82 14.19 6.46
N GLU A 100 2.02 14.68 6.74
CA GLU A 100 2.22 15.60 7.85
C GLU A 100 1.48 16.90 7.52
N ARG A 101 0.62 17.36 8.44
CA ARG A 101 0.12 18.74 8.37
C ARG A 101 1.34 19.66 8.51
N GLN A 102 1.64 20.43 7.47
CA GLN A 102 2.37 21.67 7.69
C GLN A 102 1.48 22.55 8.56
N ILE A 103 1.69 22.52 9.87
CA ILE A 103 1.14 23.54 10.76
C ILE A 103 1.83 24.82 10.31
N ALA A 104 1.10 25.66 9.58
CA ALA A 104 1.53 27.00 9.27
C ALA A 104 1.63 27.75 10.61
N VAL A 105 2.79 27.68 11.26
CA VAL A 105 3.15 28.64 12.31
C VAL A 105 3.44 29.93 11.56
N LYS A 106 2.41 30.76 11.42
CA LYS A 106 2.60 32.17 11.05
C LYS A 106 3.37 32.82 12.21
N HIS A 107 4.61 33.22 11.95
CA HIS A 107 5.33 34.18 12.77
C HIS A 107 4.69 35.56 12.65
#